data_AF-A0A5N7CV05-F1
#
_entry.id   AF-A0A5N7CV05-F1
#
_cell.length_a   1.000
_cell.length_b   1.000
_cell.length_c   1.000
_cell.angle_alpha   90.00
_cell.angle_beta   90.00
_cell.angle_gamma   90.00
#
_symmetry.space_group_name_H-M   'P 1'
#
loop_
_entity.id
_entity.type
_entity.pdbx_description
1 polymer ?
#
loop_
_entity_poly.entity_id
_entity_poly.type
_entity_poly.pdbx_seq_one_letter_code
_entity_poly.pdbx_strand_id
1 'polypeptide(L)'
;MAKTGTTVQLPGDEKLYLLPENVSYRYLGTNSSRNDLICEMGSELAPKLGMNMSLSGRYAGISILSNSQHSYEPSLQFNSLYGIYSLDQQSYRLYLDRDRCYSFINPDFINAAEQMPFWDESLATYQVFKSFFEVWGTHLVVQCHMGSRYQLKVEREQASHNMRDEFTAHIKAEYQGIMGDSYGVDNEDEYRQHLKMRRTQCKVLGGDAGYAAILANDPASKEAFQNWQSNRCHTTDAMTNNQVQRLDTFLQGSSNSLQKRIGENLAPALDYFCNFMELTGKLKFIPVSARNERLQWAECKITYLPGMELIPENKMGWRVTRISPAHVKYEQCNSDEDYLEASITIRGPTHIVDILFNGGLENGSASLFRYLLLSSHGPKPDQFCTRVISKKPTGHESVVHVSPSLKTWGDFLESESVAYKQGLEHSKEHRIGEILLRAR
;
A
#
# COMPACT_ATOMS: atom_id res chain seq x y z
N MET A 1 32.55 0.98 -13.78
CA MET A 1 32.30 1.55 -15.12
C MET A 1 32.52 0.46 -16.17
N ALA A 2 31.62 0.36 -17.15
CA ALA A 2 31.76 -0.60 -18.24
C ALA A 2 33.03 -0.27 -19.05
N LYS A 3 33.90 -1.27 -19.25
CA LYS A 3 35.17 -1.11 -19.98
C LYS A 3 35.01 -1.39 -21.48
N THR A 4 33.92 -2.04 -21.87
CA THR A 4 33.59 -2.42 -23.24
C THR A 4 32.11 -2.17 -23.51
N GLY A 5 31.76 -1.93 -24.76
CA GLY A 5 30.41 -1.52 -25.14
C GLY A 5 30.29 -1.13 -26.60
N THR A 6 29.05 -0.84 -27.01
CA THR A 6 28.75 -0.27 -28.32
C THR A 6 28.52 1.22 -28.19
N THR A 7 29.00 1.98 -29.16
CA THR A 7 28.74 3.42 -29.17
C THR A 7 27.35 3.68 -29.73
N VAL A 8 26.54 4.43 -29.00
CA VAL A 8 25.21 4.85 -29.43
C VAL A 8 25.10 6.36 -29.41
N GLN A 9 24.40 6.91 -30.39
CA GLN A 9 23.98 8.30 -30.37
C GLN A 9 22.55 8.35 -29.85
N LEU A 10 22.33 9.11 -28.79
CA LEU A 10 20.97 9.34 -28.29
C LEU A 10 20.25 10.31 -29.25
N PRO A 11 18.92 10.23 -29.34
CA PRO A 11 18.17 11.14 -30.19
C PRO A 11 18.45 12.58 -29.76
N GLY A 12 18.53 13.53 -30.68
CA GLY A 12 18.72 14.96 -30.37
C GLY A 12 20.03 15.32 -29.64
N ASP A 13 20.96 14.39 -29.47
CA ASP A 13 22.29 14.66 -28.91
C ASP A 13 23.36 14.39 -29.98
N GLU A 14 24.35 15.27 -30.07
CA GLU A 14 25.51 15.10 -30.95
C GLU A 14 26.59 14.22 -30.30
N LYS A 15 26.48 14.00 -28.99
CA LYS A 15 27.42 13.18 -28.24
C LYS A 15 27.17 11.69 -28.47
N LEU A 16 28.29 10.99 -28.54
CA LEU A 16 28.32 9.54 -28.57
C LEU A 16 28.49 8.98 -27.17
N TYR A 17 27.63 8.04 -26.81
CA TYR A 17 27.60 7.39 -25.51
C TYR A 17 28.09 5.95 -25.63
N LEU A 18 28.86 5.49 -24.63
CA LEU A 18 29.23 4.08 -24.54
C LEU A 18 28.11 3.31 -23.85
N LEU A 19 27.40 2.47 -24.60
CA LEU A 19 26.38 1.55 -24.09
C LEU A 19 27.03 0.22 -23.71
N PRO A 20 26.91 -0.25 -22.45
CA PRO A 20 27.44 -1.54 -22.03
C PRO A 20 26.87 -2.70 -22.85
N GLU A 21 27.67 -3.75 -23.05
CA GLU A 21 27.30 -4.91 -23.90
C GLU A 21 26.07 -5.70 -23.44
N ASN A 22 25.71 -5.58 -22.15
CA ASN A 22 24.55 -6.20 -21.53
C ASN A 22 23.31 -5.30 -21.49
N VAL A 23 23.37 -4.12 -22.11
CA VAL A 23 22.26 -3.18 -22.22
C VAL A 23 21.93 -2.99 -23.68
N SER A 24 20.64 -3.08 -23.98
CA SER A 24 20.08 -2.76 -25.28
C SER A 24 19.39 -1.40 -25.26
N TYR A 25 19.51 -0.69 -26.37
CA TYR A 25 18.89 0.60 -26.61
C TYR A 25 17.86 0.47 -27.73
N ARG A 26 16.70 1.11 -27.58
CA ARG A 26 15.70 1.22 -28.65
C ARG A 26 15.11 2.61 -28.66
N TYR A 27 15.24 3.28 -29.80
CA TYR A 27 14.51 4.51 -30.09
C TYR A 27 13.02 4.21 -30.29
N LEU A 28 12.16 4.99 -29.66
CA LEU A 28 10.70 4.82 -29.70
C LEU A 28 9.98 5.91 -30.49
N GLY A 29 10.71 6.96 -30.91
CA GLY A 29 10.12 8.13 -31.55
C GLY A 29 9.77 9.23 -30.55
N THR A 30 9.07 10.26 -30.99
CA THR A 30 8.67 11.42 -30.16
C THR A 30 7.18 11.43 -29.84
N ASN A 31 6.49 10.30 -30.03
CA ASN A 31 5.06 10.22 -29.83
C ASN A 31 4.70 10.41 -28.35
N SER A 32 3.80 11.35 -28.08
CA SER A 32 3.19 11.53 -26.77
C SER A 32 2.03 10.53 -26.60
N SER A 33 2.05 9.77 -25.52
CA SER A 33 0.94 8.99 -25.01
C SER A 33 0.19 9.81 -23.96
N ARG A 34 -0.95 10.36 -24.34
CA ARG A 34 -1.92 10.90 -23.38
C ARG A 34 -2.70 9.75 -22.76
N ASN A 35 -2.68 9.65 -21.44
CA ASN A 35 -3.51 8.69 -20.72
C ASN A 35 -4.77 9.38 -20.20
N ASP A 36 -5.87 8.66 -20.15
CA ASP A 36 -7.14 9.19 -19.65
C ASP A 36 -7.05 9.55 -18.16
N LEU A 37 -7.87 10.50 -17.72
CA LEU A 37 -8.04 10.76 -16.29
C LEU A 37 -8.71 9.55 -15.63
N ILE A 38 -8.07 8.99 -14.61
CA ILE A 38 -8.66 7.96 -13.75
C ILE A 38 -9.17 8.63 -12.49
N CYS A 39 -10.46 8.43 -12.19
CA CYS A 39 -11.08 8.86 -10.93
C CYS A 39 -11.65 7.65 -10.20
N GLU A 40 -11.02 7.27 -9.09
CA GLU A 40 -11.36 6.06 -8.35
C GLU A 40 -11.14 6.29 -6.86
N MET A 41 -11.84 5.54 -6.01
CA MET A 41 -11.49 5.51 -4.58
C MET A 41 -10.13 4.85 -4.42
N GLY A 42 -9.36 5.23 -3.39
CA GLY A 42 -8.09 4.59 -3.08
C GLY A 42 -8.22 3.06 -2.93
N SER A 43 -9.36 2.60 -2.40
CA SER A 43 -9.74 1.19 -2.26
C SER A 43 -9.82 0.42 -3.56
N GLU A 44 -10.18 1.08 -4.66
CA GLU A 44 -10.28 0.48 -5.99
C GLU A 44 -8.99 0.70 -6.78
N LEU A 45 -8.35 1.85 -6.58
CA LEU A 45 -7.19 2.27 -7.35
C LEU A 45 -5.93 1.49 -6.94
N ALA A 46 -5.70 1.27 -5.65
CA ALA A 46 -4.54 0.54 -5.16
C ALA A 46 -4.44 -0.90 -5.74
N PRO A 47 -5.49 -1.74 -5.67
CA PRO A 47 -5.44 -3.07 -6.28
C PRO A 47 -5.36 -3.00 -7.82
N LYS A 48 -6.04 -2.04 -8.47
CA LYS A 48 -5.94 -1.84 -9.93
C LYS A 48 -4.48 -1.56 -10.37
N LEU A 49 -3.77 -0.68 -9.66
CA LEU A 49 -2.37 -0.39 -9.94
C LEU A 49 -1.46 -1.58 -9.61
N GLY A 50 -1.73 -2.31 -8.52
CA GLY A 50 -0.94 -3.47 -8.13
C GLY A 50 -1.06 -4.68 -9.04
N MET A 51 -2.23 -4.87 -9.67
CA MET A 51 -2.52 -6.01 -10.56
C MET A 51 -2.26 -5.70 -12.05
N ASN A 52 -2.27 -4.43 -12.46
CA ASN A 52 -2.11 -4.05 -13.86
C ASN A 52 -0.80 -3.29 -14.08
N MET A 53 0.21 -4.01 -14.59
CA MET A 53 1.52 -3.45 -14.92
C MET A 53 1.45 -2.26 -15.89
N SER A 54 0.54 -2.30 -16.87
CA SER A 54 0.38 -1.22 -17.86
C SER A 54 -0.16 0.03 -17.20
N LEU A 55 -1.17 -0.13 -16.35
CA LEU A 55 -1.75 0.95 -15.55
C LEU A 55 -0.70 1.54 -14.60
N SER A 56 0.00 0.69 -13.86
CA SER A 56 1.10 1.06 -12.97
C SER A 56 2.18 1.88 -13.68
N GLY A 57 2.67 1.41 -14.84
CA GLY A 57 3.67 2.13 -15.62
C GLY A 57 3.18 3.50 -16.12
N ARG A 58 1.91 3.58 -16.56
CA ARG A 58 1.30 4.82 -17.07
C ARG A 58 1.03 5.85 -15.97
N TYR A 59 0.57 5.42 -14.79
CA TYR A 59 0.06 6.33 -13.75
C TYR A 59 0.92 6.42 -12.49
N ALA A 60 1.87 5.51 -12.28
CA ALA A 60 2.82 5.53 -11.16
C ALA A 60 4.29 5.60 -11.61
N GLY A 61 4.60 5.25 -12.87
CA GLY A 61 5.98 5.28 -13.39
C GLY A 61 6.87 4.13 -12.91
N ILE A 62 6.26 3.12 -12.30
CA ILE A 62 6.92 1.87 -11.94
C ILE A 62 6.01 0.73 -12.41
N SER A 63 6.58 -0.35 -12.91
CA SER A 63 5.86 -1.57 -13.29
C SER A 63 6.71 -2.80 -12.94
N ILE A 64 6.08 -3.91 -12.56
CA ILE A 64 6.81 -5.11 -12.10
C ILE A 64 6.66 -6.26 -13.08
N LEU A 65 7.77 -6.79 -13.59
CA LEU A 65 7.85 -7.99 -14.44
C LEU A 65 7.76 -9.27 -13.60
N SER A 66 6.62 -9.51 -12.97
CA SER A 66 6.19 -10.84 -12.51
C SER A 66 4.76 -10.76 -11.98
N ASN A 67 4.12 -11.90 -11.77
CA ASN A 67 2.81 -11.99 -11.10
C ASN A 67 2.86 -11.56 -9.62
N SER A 68 4.00 -11.08 -9.11
CA SER A 68 4.09 -10.51 -7.78
C SER A 68 3.32 -9.20 -7.73
N GLN A 69 2.31 -9.14 -6.87
CA GLN A 69 1.52 -7.94 -6.65
C GLN A 69 2.41 -6.87 -6.00
N HIS A 70 2.49 -5.67 -6.58
CA HIS A 70 3.02 -4.52 -5.87
C HIS A 70 1.88 -3.89 -5.07
N SER A 71 2.06 -3.71 -3.76
CA SER A 71 1.06 -3.00 -2.99
C SER A 71 1.25 -1.49 -3.12
N TYR A 72 0.26 -0.83 -3.73
CA TYR A 72 0.12 0.63 -3.67
C TYR A 72 -0.69 1.09 -2.44
N GLU A 73 -1.16 0.15 -1.62
CA GLU A 73 -1.98 0.39 -0.43
C GLU A 73 -1.37 1.42 0.53
N PRO A 74 -0.05 1.44 0.82
CA PRO A 74 0.52 2.45 1.71
C PRO A 74 0.50 3.88 1.16
N SER A 75 0.31 4.05 -0.16
CA SER A 75 0.39 5.34 -0.85
C SER A 75 -0.97 5.97 -1.15
N LEU A 76 -2.07 5.25 -0.93
CA LEU A 76 -3.43 5.67 -1.26
C LEU A 76 -4.38 5.39 -0.08
N GLN A 77 -5.02 6.44 0.43
CA GLN A 77 -6.05 6.34 1.47
C GLN A 77 -7.35 5.75 0.88
N PHE A 78 -7.91 4.71 1.50
CA PHE A 78 -9.12 4.02 1.01
C PHE A 78 -10.31 4.92 0.78
N ASN A 79 -10.58 5.78 1.77
CA ASN A 79 -11.76 6.63 1.82
C ASN A 79 -11.52 7.97 1.12
N SER A 80 -10.46 8.07 0.32
CA SER A 80 -10.16 9.23 -0.48
C SER A 80 -10.44 8.93 -1.95
N LEU A 81 -11.02 9.91 -2.64
CA LEU A 81 -11.11 9.90 -4.09
C LEU A 81 -9.80 10.43 -4.67
N TYR A 82 -9.27 9.71 -5.65
CA TYR A 82 -8.08 10.10 -6.39
C TYR A 82 -8.41 10.33 -7.86
N GLY A 83 -7.98 11.47 -8.37
CA GLY A 83 -7.91 11.76 -9.80
C GLY A 83 -6.46 11.73 -10.25
N ILE A 84 -6.10 10.76 -11.11
CA ILE A 84 -4.73 10.66 -11.64
C ILE A 84 -4.76 10.82 -13.15
N TYR A 85 -3.96 11.75 -13.64
CA TYR A 85 -3.73 11.97 -15.05
C TYR A 85 -2.24 11.93 -15.36
N SER A 86 -1.88 11.37 -16.51
CA SER A 86 -0.51 11.40 -16.98
C SER A 86 -0.42 11.61 -18.48
N LEU A 87 0.46 12.52 -18.87
CA LEU A 87 0.95 12.66 -20.24
C LEU A 87 2.41 12.20 -20.25
N ASP A 88 2.70 11.16 -21.02
CA ASP A 88 4.05 10.59 -21.15
C ASP A 88 4.51 10.68 -22.59
N GLN A 89 5.73 11.13 -22.83
CA GLN A 89 6.38 11.06 -24.13
C GLN A 89 7.66 10.27 -23.94
N GLN A 90 7.66 9.02 -24.44
CA GLN A 90 8.80 8.13 -24.33
C GLN A 90 9.65 8.24 -25.59
N SER A 91 10.84 8.83 -25.45
CA SER A 91 11.77 9.05 -26.54
C SER A 91 12.52 7.77 -26.90
N TYR A 92 13.01 7.06 -25.89
CA TYR A 92 13.75 5.82 -26.05
C TYR A 92 13.65 4.97 -24.80
N ARG A 93 14.06 3.70 -24.90
CA ARG A 93 14.18 2.82 -23.75
C ARG A 93 15.53 2.13 -23.72
N LEU A 94 15.99 1.92 -22.49
CA LEU A 94 17.16 1.12 -22.15
C LEU A 94 16.65 -0.13 -21.44
N TYR A 95 17.16 -1.30 -21.79
CA TYR A 95 16.76 -2.55 -21.15
C TYR A 95 17.92 -3.53 -21.08
N LEU A 96 17.94 -4.36 -20.05
CA LEU A 96 18.93 -5.42 -19.94
C LEU A 96 18.69 -6.47 -21.01
N ASP A 97 19.74 -6.83 -21.73
CA ASP A 97 19.74 -8.02 -22.59
C ASP A 97 19.78 -9.25 -21.68
N ARG A 98 18.68 -10.00 -21.64
CA ARG A 98 18.51 -11.14 -20.73
C ARG A 98 19.59 -12.20 -20.91
N ASP A 99 20.00 -12.50 -22.14
CA ASP A 99 20.95 -13.59 -22.38
C ASP A 99 22.36 -13.20 -21.97
N ARG A 100 22.68 -11.91 -22.06
CA ARG A 100 24.02 -11.38 -21.76
C ARG A 100 24.17 -10.95 -20.31
N CYS A 101 23.11 -10.46 -19.66
CA CYS A 101 23.25 -9.80 -18.36
C CYS A 101 23.73 -10.73 -17.23
N TYR A 102 23.51 -12.04 -17.35
CA TYR A 102 23.89 -13.03 -16.33
C TYR A 102 25.41 -13.13 -16.10
N SER A 103 26.23 -12.81 -17.10
CA SER A 103 27.70 -12.77 -16.95
C SER A 103 28.22 -11.47 -16.34
N PHE A 104 27.36 -10.46 -16.15
CA PHE A 104 27.72 -9.14 -15.61
C PHE A 104 27.19 -8.89 -14.21
N ILE A 105 26.65 -9.93 -13.54
CA ILE A 105 26.20 -9.81 -12.16
C ILE A 105 27.41 -9.51 -11.27
N ASN A 106 27.25 -8.57 -10.33
CA ASN A 106 28.30 -8.20 -9.41
C ASN A 106 28.76 -9.45 -8.61
N PRO A 107 30.05 -9.83 -8.65
CA PRO A 107 30.54 -10.99 -7.90
C PRO A 107 30.33 -10.83 -6.38
N ASP A 108 30.37 -9.62 -5.83
CA ASP A 108 30.13 -9.38 -4.41
C ASP A 108 28.68 -9.71 -4.03
N PHE A 109 27.73 -9.44 -4.92
CA PHE A 109 26.33 -9.84 -4.74
C PHE A 109 26.20 -11.36 -4.74
N ILE A 110 26.82 -12.05 -5.71
CA ILE A 110 26.80 -13.52 -5.78
C ILE A 110 27.42 -14.14 -4.52
N ASN A 111 28.57 -13.64 -4.09
CA ASN A 111 29.26 -14.10 -2.88
C ASN A 111 28.40 -13.89 -1.63
N ALA A 112 27.78 -12.72 -1.48
CA ALA A 112 26.89 -12.44 -0.36
C ALA A 112 25.63 -13.32 -0.39
N ALA A 113 25.03 -13.49 -1.58
CA ALA A 113 23.80 -14.26 -1.74
C ALA A 113 24.01 -15.77 -1.55
N GLU A 114 25.20 -16.29 -1.89
CA GLU A 114 25.58 -17.68 -1.63
C GLU A 114 25.76 -17.97 -0.14
N GLN A 115 26.15 -16.98 0.65
CA GLN A 115 26.31 -17.10 2.11
C GLN A 115 24.99 -17.00 2.88
N MET A 116 23.88 -16.72 2.20
CA MET A 116 22.58 -16.61 2.85
C MET A 116 22.14 -17.96 3.40
N PRO A 117 21.69 -18.03 4.67
CA PRO A 117 21.14 -19.26 5.20
C PRO A 117 19.88 -19.67 4.44
N PHE A 118 19.46 -20.92 4.61
CA PHE A 118 18.12 -21.31 4.18
C PHE A 118 17.09 -20.48 4.92
N TRP A 119 16.04 -20.04 4.21
CA TRP A 119 14.97 -19.29 4.84
C TRP A 119 14.23 -20.15 5.86
N ASP A 120 14.20 -19.67 7.09
CA ASP A 120 13.25 -20.05 8.12
C ASP A 120 12.68 -18.77 8.74
N GLU A 121 11.46 -18.84 9.27
CA GLU A 121 10.80 -17.70 9.92
C GLU A 121 11.31 -17.49 11.37
N SER A 122 12.60 -17.76 11.63
CA SER A 122 13.22 -17.39 12.89
C SER A 122 13.63 -15.92 12.88
N LEU A 123 13.68 -15.30 14.06
CA LEU A 123 14.12 -13.91 14.18
C LEU A 123 15.58 -13.73 13.70
N ALA A 124 16.45 -14.71 13.93
CA ALA A 124 17.85 -14.64 13.51
C ALA A 124 17.97 -14.61 11.98
N THR A 125 17.30 -15.55 11.30
CA THR A 125 17.30 -15.62 9.83
C THR A 125 16.65 -14.38 9.21
N TYR A 126 15.53 -13.91 9.76
CA TYR A 126 14.91 -12.66 9.34
C TYR A 126 15.86 -11.48 9.38
N GLN A 127 16.66 -11.29 10.45
CA GLN A 127 17.59 -10.16 10.53
C GLN A 127 18.71 -10.25 9.49
N VAL A 128 19.19 -11.45 9.17
CA VAL A 128 20.20 -11.67 8.12
C VAL A 128 19.65 -11.30 6.75
N PHE A 129 18.45 -11.78 6.39
CA PHE A 129 17.80 -11.44 5.13
C PHE A 129 17.39 -9.97 5.05
N LYS A 130 16.91 -9.37 6.14
CA LYS A 130 16.61 -7.93 6.20
C LYS A 130 17.84 -7.10 5.87
N SER A 131 18.97 -7.39 6.52
CA SER A 131 20.23 -6.70 6.27
C SER A 131 20.72 -6.90 4.82
N PHE A 132 20.57 -8.10 4.28
CA PHE A 132 20.90 -8.39 2.88
C PHE A 132 20.06 -7.56 1.91
N PHE A 133 18.73 -7.52 2.08
CA PHE A 133 17.82 -6.76 1.20
C PHE A 133 17.90 -5.24 1.41
N GLU A 134 18.32 -4.76 2.58
CA GLU A 134 18.62 -3.34 2.79
C GLU A 134 19.84 -2.88 1.97
N VAL A 135 20.82 -3.76 1.75
CA VAL A 135 22.02 -3.47 0.94
C VAL A 135 21.75 -3.65 -0.54
N TRP A 136 21.14 -4.76 -0.93
CA TRP A 136 21.03 -5.17 -2.34
C TRP A 136 19.67 -4.87 -2.99
N GLY A 137 18.67 -4.51 -2.19
CA GLY A 137 17.28 -4.37 -2.62
C GLY A 137 16.57 -5.71 -2.78
N THR A 138 15.28 -5.65 -3.12
CA THR A 138 14.44 -6.83 -3.42
C THR A 138 14.18 -7.02 -4.91
N HIS A 139 14.40 -5.96 -5.70
CA HIS A 139 14.14 -5.89 -7.12
C HIS A 139 15.31 -5.24 -7.84
N LEU A 140 15.51 -5.60 -9.11
CA LEU A 140 16.40 -4.89 -10.02
C LEU A 140 15.59 -4.15 -11.08
N VAL A 141 16.12 -3.02 -11.56
CA VAL A 141 15.58 -2.31 -12.73
C VAL A 141 16.06 -3.03 -13.98
N VAL A 142 15.14 -3.57 -14.77
CA VAL A 142 15.44 -4.32 -16.01
C VAL A 142 15.16 -3.51 -17.26
N GLN A 143 14.34 -2.46 -17.16
CA GLN A 143 14.07 -1.55 -18.26
C GLN A 143 13.71 -0.16 -17.74
N CYS A 144 14.20 0.86 -18.44
CA CYS A 144 13.90 2.28 -18.19
C CYS A 144 13.37 2.90 -19.48
N HIS A 145 12.29 3.67 -19.38
CA HIS A 145 11.87 4.57 -20.45
C HIS A 145 12.37 5.97 -20.14
N MET A 146 12.97 6.58 -21.15
CA MET A 146 13.53 7.92 -21.09
C MET A 146 12.66 8.84 -21.94
N GLY A 147 12.42 10.05 -21.45
CA GLY A 147 11.50 10.96 -22.08
C GLY A 147 11.07 12.11 -21.18
N SER A 148 9.86 12.60 -21.38
CA SER A 148 9.25 13.61 -20.53
C SER A 148 7.86 13.17 -20.06
N ARG A 149 7.52 13.50 -18.82
CA ARG A 149 6.25 13.10 -18.21
C ARG A 149 5.69 14.20 -17.34
N TYR A 150 4.41 14.51 -17.55
CA TYR A 150 3.58 15.26 -16.63
C TYR A 150 2.64 14.29 -15.92
N GLN A 151 2.61 14.33 -14.59
CA GLN A 151 1.81 13.44 -13.77
C GLN A 151 1.10 14.24 -12.68
N LEU A 152 -0.22 14.29 -12.78
CA LEU A 152 -1.11 14.99 -11.87
C LEU A 152 -1.81 13.98 -10.97
N LYS A 153 -1.80 14.24 -9.66
CA LYS A 153 -2.60 13.53 -8.66
C LYS A 153 -3.41 14.56 -7.87
N VAL A 154 -4.73 14.44 -7.93
CA VAL A 154 -5.67 15.20 -7.12
C VAL A 154 -6.31 14.25 -6.13
N GLU A 155 -6.39 14.64 -4.86
CA GLU A 155 -6.92 13.84 -3.76
C GLU A 155 -8.02 14.61 -3.05
N ARG A 156 -9.12 13.94 -2.74
CA ARG A 156 -10.19 14.44 -1.85
C ARG A 156 -10.38 13.44 -0.72
N GLU A 157 -10.00 13.84 0.49
CA GLU A 157 -10.14 13.00 1.69
C GLU A 157 -11.60 12.81 2.09
N GLN A 158 -11.88 11.68 2.75
CA GLN A 158 -13.20 11.35 3.32
C GLN A 158 -14.37 11.43 2.32
N ALA A 159 -14.10 11.07 1.07
CA ALA A 159 -15.10 11.02 0.02
C ALA A 159 -15.90 9.70 0.05
N SER A 160 -17.00 9.70 -0.70
CA SER A 160 -17.83 8.51 -0.98
C SER A 160 -17.93 8.27 -2.48
N HIS A 161 -18.23 7.02 -2.86
CA HIS A 161 -18.27 6.61 -4.27
C HIS A 161 -19.24 7.43 -5.14
N ASN A 162 -20.35 7.89 -4.57
CA ASN A 162 -21.35 8.72 -5.27
C ASN A 162 -20.83 10.12 -5.66
N MET A 163 -19.68 10.55 -5.13
CA MET A 163 -19.07 11.85 -5.45
C MET A 163 -18.09 11.76 -6.63
N ARG A 164 -17.92 10.56 -7.21
CA ARG A 164 -16.91 10.31 -8.24
C ARG A 164 -17.14 11.15 -9.50
N ASP A 165 -18.35 11.14 -10.04
CA ASP A 165 -18.65 11.83 -11.32
C ASP A 165 -18.47 13.35 -11.19
N GLU A 166 -18.98 13.92 -10.09
CA GLU A 166 -18.81 15.34 -9.74
C GLU A 166 -17.31 15.68 -9.58
N PHE A 167 -16.56 14.85 -8.86
CA PHE A 167 -15.12 15.01 -8.68
C PHE A 167 -14.36 14.92 -10.00
N THR A 168 -14.73 13.99 -10.89
CA THR A 168 -14.16 13.88 -12.24
C THR A 168 -14.41 15.14 -13.06
N ALA A 169 -15.64 15.67 -13.03
CA ALA A 169 -16.01 16.89 -13.74
C ALA A 169 -15.20 18.09 -13.25
N HIS A 170 -15.04 18.26 -11.92
CA HIS A 170 -14.27 19.36 -11.34
C HIS A 170 -12.80 19.33 -11.73
N ILE A 171 -12.15 18.16 -11.69
CA ILE A 171 -10.76 18.02 -12.13
C ILE A 171 -10.63 18.36 -13.61
N LYS A 172 -11.53 17.84 -14.44
CA LYS A 172 -11.55 18.12 -15.87
C LYS A 172 -11.70 19.60 -16.18
N ALA A 173 -12.57 20.31 -15.45
CA ALA A 173 -12.75 21.74 -15.57
C ALA A 173 -11.51 22.54 -15.13
N GLU A 174 -10.90 22.16 -14.00
CA GLU A 174 -9.71 22.82 -13.47
C GLU A 174 -8.51 22.69 -14.42
N TYR A 175 -8.28 21.49 -14.95
CA TYR A 175 -7.12 21.16 -15.77
C TYR A 175 -7.44 21.10 -17.27
N GLN A 176 -8.54 21.72 -17.71
CA GLN A 176 -9.00 21.68 -19.11
C GLN A 176 -7.92 22.11 -20.12
N GLY A 177 -7.09 23.11 -19.76
CA GLY A 177 -5.99 23.59 -20.60
C GLY A 177 -4.90 22.54 -20.86
N ILE A 178 -4.87 21.49 -20.04
CA ILE A 178 -3.88 20.41 -20.03
C ILE A 178 -4.52 19.09 -20.49
N MET A 179 -5.79 18.88 -20.18
CA MET A 179 -6.61 17.72 -20.59
C MET A 179 -7.28 17.90 -21.96
N GLY A 180 -7.14 19.08 -22.59
CA GLY A 180 -7.37 19.32 -24.02
C GLY A 180 -8.84 19.46 -24.45
N ASP A 181 -9.77 18.99 -23.63
CA ASP A 181 -11.20 19.20 -23.84
C ASP A 181 -11.70 20.38 -22.98
N SER A 182 -12.68 21.12 -23.48
CA SER A 182 -13.37 22.15 -22.71
C SER A 182 -14.41 21.51 -21.80
N TYR A 183 -14.33 21.79 -20.50
CA TYR A 183 -15.28 21.28 -19.51
C TYR A 183 -15.86 22.44 -18.70
N GLY A 184 -17.18 22.48 -18.63
CA GLY A 184 -17.92 23.40 -17.77
C GLY A 184 -18.10 22.82 -16.38
N VAL A 185 -18.27 23.72 -15.42
CA VAL A 185 -18.75 23.37 -14.08
C VAL A 185 -20.22 23.77 -14.03
N ASP A 186 -21.11 22.82 -13.77
CA ASP A 186 -22.55 23.09 -13.70
C ASP A 186 -22.96 23.80 -12.39
N ASN A 187 -22.19 23.63 -11.32
CA ASN A 187 -22.43 24.24 -10.01
C ASN A 187 -21.16 24.91 -9.44
N GLU A 188 -21.16 26.25 -9.43
CA GLU A 188 -20.02 27.06 -8.99
C GLU A 188 -19.75 26.97 -7.48
N ASP A 189 -20.77 26.73 -6.65
CA ASP A 189 -20.59 26.57 -5.20
C ASP A 189 -19.90 25.26 -4.85
N GLU A 190 -20.32 24.17 -5.49
CA GLU A 190 -19.70 22.84 -5.35
C GLU A 190 -18.24 22.87 -5.83
N TYR A 191 -17.95 23.54 -6.95
CA TYR A 191 -16.58 23.69 -7.43
C TYR A 191 -15.72 24.51 -6.48
N ARG A 192 -16.22 25.64 -5.96
CA ARG A 192 -15.52 26.40 -4.92
C ARG A 192 -15.25 25.57 -3.68
N GLN A 193 -16.15 24.65 -3.32
CA GLN A 193 -15.94 23.73 -2.22
C GLN A 193 -14.85 22.69 -2.56
N HIS A 194 -14.92 22.07 -3.74
CA HIS A 194 -13.89 21.17 -4.26
C HIS A 194 -12.50 21.81 -4.18
N LEU A 195 -12.37 23.06 -4.60
CA LEU A 195 -11.10 23.77 -4.55
C LEU A 195 -10.52 23.88 -3.12
N LYS A 196 -11.38 24.04 -2.10
CA LYS A 196 -10.94 24.15 -0.70
C LYS A 196 -10.55 22.81 -0.07
N MET A 197 -11.14 21.72 -0.54
CA MET A 197 -10.98 20.39 0.09
C MET A 197 -9.94 19.50 -0.58
N ARG A 198 -9.60 19.78 -1.85
CA ARG A 198 -8.67 18.97 -2.60
C ARG A 198 -7.21 19.21 -2.19
N ARG A 199 -6.39 18.18 -2.33
CA ARG A 199 -4.94 18.28 -2.36
C ARG A 199 -4.43 17.92 -3.75
N THR A 200 -3.52 18.72 -4.27
CA THR A 200 -2.93 18.48 -5.59
C THR A 200 -1.44 18.21 -5.44
N GLN A 201 -0.95 17.22 -6.16
CA GLN A 201 0.46 16.93 -6.35
C GLN A 201 0.72 16.81 -7.85
N CYS A 202 1.73 17.51 -8.34
CA CYS A 202 2.15 17.41 -9.72
C CYS A 202 3.63 17.07 -9.78
N LYS A 203 3.96 16.05 -10.56
CA LYS A 203 5.32 15.64 -10.83
C LYS A 203 5.58 15.81 -12.31
N VAL A 204 6.58 16.63 -12.64
CA VAL A 204 7.04 16.85 -14.00
C VAL A 204 8.47 16.34 -14.12
N LEU A 205 8.68 15.42 -15.06
CA LEU A 205 9.95 14.76 -15.33
C LEU A 205 10.40 15.09 -16.74
N GLY A 206 11.69 15.42 -16.89
CA GLY A 206 12.28 15.78 -18.17
C GLY A 206 11.72 17.07 -18.77
N GLY A 207 12.23 17.45 -19.94
CA GLY A 207 11.92 18.74 -20.55
C GLY A 207 12.63 19.91 -19.85
N ASP A 208 12.22 21.13 -20.17
CA ASP A 208 12.80 22.33 -19.57
C ASP A 208 12.52 22.41 -18.05
N ALA A 209 13.59 22.54 -17.26
CA ALA A 209 13.52 22.52 -15.81
C ALA A 209 12.78 23.73 -15.22
N GLY A 210 12.81 24.89 -15.89
CA GLY A 210 12.10 26.09 -15.47
C GLY A 210 10.59 25.90 -15.55
N TYR A 211 10.09 25.45 -16.70
CA TYR A 211 8.65 25.18 -16.84
C TYR A 211 8.20 23.98 -16.01
N ALA A 212 9.03 22.94 -15.85
CA ALA A 212 8.74 21.82 -14.96
C ALA A 212 8.56 22.28 -13.49
N ALA A 213 9.41 23.20 -13.01
CA ALA A 213 9.31 23.77 -11.68
C ALA A 213 8.04 24.64 -11.51
N ILE A 214 7.66 25.40 -12.53
CA ILE A 214 6.39 26.15 -12.51
C ILE A 214 5.22 25.17 -12.41
N LEU A 215 5.15 24.15 -13.26
CA LEU A 215 4.07 23.16 -13.28
C LEU A 215 3.98 22.29 -12.01
N ALA A 216 5.10 22.07 -11.32
CA ALA A 216 5.08 21.38 -10.04
C ALA A 216 4.34 22.20 -8.96
N ASN A 217 4.41 23.54 -9.05
CA ASN A 217 3.80 24.46 -8.09
C ASN A 217 2.41 24.96 -8.53
N ASP A 218 2.21 25.18 -9.82
CA ASP A 218 0.96 25.54 -10.46
C ASP A 218 0.63 24.54 -11.58
N PRO A 219 0.03 23.40 -11.22
CA PRO A 219 -0.22 22.33 -12.16
C PRO A 219 -1.28 22.67 -13.20
N ALA A 220 -2.03 23.77 -13.05
CA ALA A 220 -3.07 24.20 -13.98
C ALA A 220 -2.56 25.24 -15.00
N SER A 221 -1.31 25.71 -14.87
CA SER A 221 -0.72 26.71 -15.77
C SER A 221 -0.66 26.23 -17.22
N LYS A 222 -1.63 26.66 -18.04
CA LYS A 222 -1.71 26.31 -19.46
C LYS A 222 -0.49 26.78 -20.24
N GLU A 223 -0.02 27.99 -19.98
CA GLU A 223 1.14 28.55 -20.66
C GLU A 223 2.41 27.76 -20.33
N ALA A 224 2.68 27.51 -19.03
CA ALA A 224 3.84 26.71 -18.64
C ALA A 224 3.77 25.30 -19.21
N PHE A 225 2.57 24.70 -19.28
CA PHE A 225 2.37 23.39 -19.88
C PHE A 225 2.67 23.37 -21.38
N GLN A 226 2.15 24.35 -22.13
CA GLN A 226 2.39 24.49 -23.56
C GLN A 226 3.88 24.74 -23.86
N ASN A 227 4.53 25.58 -23.06
CA ASN A 227 5.96 25.87 -23.20
C ASN A 227 6.82 24.67 -22.82
N TRP A 228 6.50 23.97 -21.72
CA TRP A 228 7.15 22.72 -21.35
C TRP A 228 7.00 21.66 -22.44
N GLN A 229 5.82 21.60 -23.09
CA GLN A 229 5.55 20.67 -24.17
C GLN A 229 6.28 21.01 -25.47
N SER A 230 6.36 22.30 -25.80
CA SER A 230 6.94 22.77 -27.07
C SER A 230 8.47 22.83 -27.03
N ASN A 231 9.05 23.06 -25.85
CA ASN A 231 10.51 23.15 -25.65
C ASN A 231 11.14 21.81 -25.23
N ARG A 232 10.47 20.70 -25.52
CA ARG A 232 11.04 19.36 -25.24
C ARG A 232 12.22 19.11 -26.16
N CYS A 233 13.32 18.65 -25.57
CA CYS A 233 14.50 18.21 -26.29
C CYS A 233 14.98 16.91 -25.64
N HIS A 234 15.56 16.02 -26.44
CA HIS A 234 16.08 14.76 -25.93
C HIS A 234 17.24 14.91 -24.94
N THR A 235 17.97 16.03 -24.99
CA THR A 235 19.01 16.36 -24.00
C THR A 235 18.45 16.63 -22.60
N THR A 236 17.14 16.83 -22.49
CA THR A 236 16.43 16.99 -21.22
C THR A 236 15.52 15.80 -20.92
N ASP A 237 15.68 14.66 -21.61
CA ASP A 237 14.96 13.44 -21.29
C ASP A 237 15.34 12.93 -19.87
N ALA A 238 14.32 12.56 -19.10
CA ALA A 238 14.44 11.95 -17.80
C ALA A 238 13.85 10.53 -17.81
N MET A 239 14.14 9.77 -16.76
CA MET A 239 13.54 8.46 -16.55
C MET A 239 12.06 8.61 -16.18
N THR A 240 11.15 8.30 -17.11
CA THR A 240 9.70 8.49 -16.92
C THR A 240 9.00 7.24 -16.40
N ASN A 241 9.52 6.05 -16.72
CA ASN A 241 8.96 4.79 -16.28
C ASN A 241 10.03 3.71 -16.10
N ASN A 242 10.01 3.04 -14.96
CA ASN A 242 10.87 1.91 -14.66
C ASN A 242 10.10 0.60 -14.65
N GLN A 243 10.70 -0.41 -15.25
CA GLN A 243 10.27 -1.78 -15.12
C GLN A 243 11.25 -2.52 -14.23
N VAL A 244 10.74 -3.11 -13.16
CA VAL A 244 11.54 -3.84 -12.18
C VAL A 244 11.20 -5.31 -12.21
N GLN A 245 12.14 -6.16 -11.82
CA GLN A 245 11.95 -7.60 -11.67
C GLN A 245 12.49 -8.04 -10.31
N ARG A 246 11.83 -8.97 -9.63
CA ARG A 246 12.34 -9.54 -8.38
C ARG A 246 13.68 -10.24 -8.61
N LEU A 247 14.58 -10.14 -7.65
CA LEU A 247 15.95 -10.68 -7.75
C LEU A 247 15.96 -12.21 -7.92
N ASP A 248 15.14 -12.95 -7.17
CA ASP A 248 15.01 -14.40 -7.30
C ASP A 248 14.57 -14.83 -8.71
N THR A 249 13.51 -14.21 -9.21
CA THR A 249 12.94 -14.53 -10.52
C THR A 249 13.96 -14.26 -11.63
N PHE A 250 14.72 -13.17 -11.50
CA PHE A 250 15.79 -12.85 -12.43
C PHE A 250 16.88 -13.93 -12.42
N LEU A 251 17.39 -14.29 -11.25
CA LEU A 251 18.47 -15.28 -11.09
C LEU A 251 18.06 -16.70 -11.54
N GLN A 252 16.82 -17.11 -11.26
CA GLN A 252 16.27 -18.40 -11.72
C GLN A 252 16.21 -18.51 -13.26
N GLY A 253 16.13 -17.37 -13.96
CA GLY A 253 16.20 -17.32 -15.42
C GLY A 253 17.60 -17.55 -16.01
N SER A 254 18.65 -17.51 -15.18
CA SER A 254 20.03 -17.70 -15.64
C SER A 254 20.29 -19.11 -16.15
N SER A 255 21.22 -19.29 -17.09
CA SER A 255 21.73 -20.63 -17.45
C SER A 255 22.75 -21.18 -16.45
N ASN A 256 23.30 -20.35 -15.56
CA ASN A 256 24.27 -20.73 -14.55
C ASN A 256 23.57 -21.40 -13.34
N SER A 257 23.95 -22.64 -13.02
CA SER A 257 23.33 -23.43 -11.94
C SER A 257 23.52 -22.83 -10.55
N LEU A 258 24.64 -22.16 -10.28
CA LEU A 258 24.87 -21.45 -9.02
C LEU A 258 23.87 -20.30 -8.88
N GLN A 259 23.70 -19.49 -9.94
CA GLN A 259 22.77 -18.36 -9.92
C GLN A 259 21.32 -18.83 -9.74
N LYS A 260 20.91 -19.92 -10.41
CA LYS A 260 19.59 -20.52 -10.21
C LYS A 260 19.35 -20.91 -8.75
N ARG A 261 20.30 -21.66 -8.16
CA ARG A 261 20.23 -22.09 -6.76
C ARG A 261 20.13 -20.92 -5.79
N ILE A 262 20.89 -19.85 -6.02
CA ILE A 262 20.78 -18.61 -5.24
C ILE A 262 19.37 -18.03 -5.37
N GLY A 263 18.85 -17.93 -6.59
CA GLY A 263 17.49 -17.45 -6.83
C GLY A 263 16.42 -18.29 -6.13
N GLU A 264 16.56 -19.61 -6.12
CA GLU A 264 15.67 -20.52 -5.38
C GLU A 264 15.77 -20.30 -3.86
N ASN A 265 16.97 -20.10 -3.31
CA ASN A 265 17.17 -19.84 -1.89
C ASN A 265 16.60 -18.48 -1.44
N LEU A 266 16.68 -17.46 -2.28
CA LEU A 266 16.15 -16.12 -1.98
C LEU A 266 14.63 -16.03 -2.10
N ALA A 267 13.99 -16.91 -2.89
CA ALA A 267 12.58 -16.79 -3.22
C ALA A 267 11.63 -16.81 -2.00
N PRO A 268 11.74 -17.75 -1.03
CA PRO A 268 10.85 -17.77 0.13
C PRO A 268 10.98 -16.52 1.01
N ALA A 269 12.20 -16.03 1.19
CA ALA A 269 12.45 -14.80 1.93
C ALA A 269 11.86 -13.59 1.19
N LEU A 270 12.05 -13.48 -0.12
CA LEU A 270 11.43 -12.41 -0.91
C LEU A 270 9.91 -12.46 -0.85
N ASP A 271 9.30 -13.65 -0.90
CA ASP A 271 7.86 -13.81 -0.68
C ASP A 271 7.45 -13.29 0.70
N TYR A 272 8.22 -13.57 1.75
CA TYR A 272 7.95 -13.06 3.08
C TYR A 272 8.05 -11.53 3.16
N PHE A 273 9.16 -10.94 2.71
CA PHE A 273 9.42 -9.49 2.80
C PHE A 273 8.53 -8.65 1.88
N CYS A 274 8.19 -9.15 0.68
CA CYS A 274 7.33 -8.42 -0.25
C CYS A 274 5.83 -8.48 0.12
N ASN A 275 5.45 -9.34 1.06
CA ASN A 275 4.07 -9.48 1.53
C ASN A 275 3.82 -8.81 2.90
N PHE A 276 4.67 -7.87 3.30
CA PHE A 276 4.38 -7.02 4.46
C PHE A 276 3.19 -6.12 4.18
N MET A 277 2.33 -5.99 5.18
CA MET A 277 1.16 -5.13 5.14
C MET A 277 1.15 -4.20 6.36
N GLU A 278 0.36 -3.14 6.23
CA GLU A 278 -0.01 -2.25 7.33
C GLU A 278 -1.53 -2.22 7.43
N LEU A 279 -2.05 -2.51 8.63
CA LEU A 279 -3.47 -2.52 8.96
C LEU A 279 -3.72 -1.54 10.10
N THR A 280 -4.62 -0.58 9.92
CA THR A 280 -5.02 0.37 10.96
C THR A 280 -6.46 0.13 11.38
N GLY A 281 -6.71 0.18 12.68
CA GLY A 281 -7.95 -0.30 13.24
C GLY A 281 -8.31 0.27 14.59
N LYS A 282 -9.30 -0.35 15.22
CA LYS A 282 -9.74 -0.06 16.59
C LYS A 282 -9.67 -1.32 17.42
N LEU A 283 -9.11 -1.17 18.62
CA LEU A 283 -9.16 -2.15 19.70
C LEU A 283 -10.23 -1.70 20.69
N LYS A 284 -11.20 -2.57 21.02
CA LYS A 284 -12.25 -2.26 21.99
C LYS A 284 -12.43 -3.33 23.05
N PHE A 285 -12.65 -2.90 24.29
CA PHE A 285 -13.01 -3.76 25.42
C PHE A 285 -14.23 -3.17 26.12
N ILE A 286 -15.34 -3.89 26.12
CA ILE A 286 -16.65 -3.40 26.59
C ILE A 286 -17.19 -4.37 27.66
N PRO A 287 -17.45 -3.94 28.90
CA PRO A 287 -18.10 -4.77 29.93
C PRO A 287 -19.52 -5.17 29.51
N VAL A 288 -19.91 -6.44 29.74
CA VAL A 288 -21.19 -6.99 29.23
C VAL A 288 -22.38 -6.68 30.14
N SER A 289 -22.21 -6.50 31.46
CA SER A 289 -23.37 -6.64 32.36
C SER A 289 -23.24 -6.09 33.78
N ALA A 290 -22.66 -4.91 33.99
CA ALA A 290 -22.84 -4.25 35.29
C ALA A 290 -22.84 -2.72 35.15
N ARG A 291 -23.88 -2.09 35.69
CA ARG A 291 -23.82 -0.66 35.99
C ARG A 291 -22.67 -0.48 36.99
N ASN A 292 -21.71 0.39 36.65
CA ASN A 292 -20.57 0.79 37.49
C ASN A 292 -19.37 -0.17 37.53
N GLU A 293 -19.22 -1.14 36.63
CA GLU A 293 -17.95 -1.86 36.50
C GLU A 293 -17.00 -1.13 35.55
N ARG A 294 -15.83 -0.78 36.07
CA ARG A 294 -14.82 -0.01 35.33
C ARG A 294 -13.70 -0.93 34.85
N LEU A 295 -13.37 -0.84 33.57
CA LEU A 295 -12.23 -1.55 32.98
C LEU A 295 -10.91 -0.96 33.47
N GLN A 296 -10.14 -1.75 34.22
CA GLN A 296 -8.86 -1.33 34.81
C GLN A 296 -7.69 -1.54 33.86
N TRP A 297 -7.69 -2.64 33.10
CA TRP A 297 -6.63 -2.92 32.13
C TRP A 297 -7.11 -3.81 31.00
N ALA A 298 -6.40 -3.75 29.88
CA ALA A 298 -6.65 -4.57 28.70
C ALA A 298 -5.33 -4.91 27.99
N GLU A 299 -5.24 -6.11 27.44
CA GLU A 299 -4.08 -6.62 26.71
C GLU A 299 -4.50 -7.18 25.36
N CYS A 300 -3.69 -6.89 24.34
CA CYS A 300 -3.79 -7.47 23.01
C CYS A 300 -2.42 -8.02 22.62
N LYS A 301 -2.36 -9.31 22.34
CA LYS A 301 -1.17 -10.02 21.90
C LYS A 301 -1.46 -10.76 20.61
N ILE A 302 -0.50 -10.76 19.69
CA ILE A 302 -0.58 -11.51 18.44
C ILE A 302 0.56 -12.52 18.41
N THR A 303 0.36 -13.68 17.78
CA THR A 303 1.44 -14.62 17.47
C THR A 303 2.58 -13.86 16.80
N TYR A 304 3.75 -13.87 17.44
CA TYR A 304 4.87 -13.11 16.94
C TYR A 304 5.43 -13.74 15.67
N LEU A 305 5.47 -12.94 14.60
CA LEU A 305 6.18 -13.25 13.37
C LEU A 305 7.35 -12.27 13.21
N PRO A 306 8.52 -12.69 12.70
CA PRO A 306 9.64 -11.79 12.52
C PRO A 306 9.30 -10.53 11.72
N GLY A 307 9.62 -9.35 12.28
CA GLY A 307 9.26 -8.07 11.68
C GLY A 307 7.83 -7.57 11.96
N MET A 308 6.99 -8.36 12.64
CA MET A 308 5.66 -7.90 13.07
C MET A 308 5.75 -6.82 14.15
N GLU A 309 4.85 -5.85 14.05
CA GLU A 309 4.77 -4.68 14.90
C GLU A 309 3.32 -4.29 15.23
N LEU A 310 3.01 -4.19 16.53
CA LEU A 310 1.84 -3.52 17.07
C LEU A 310 2.22 -2.10 17.48
N ILE A 311 1.57 -1.13 16.84
CA ILE A 311 1.78 0.30 17.03
C ILE A 311 0.49 0.88 17.61
N PRO A 312 0.37 0.95 18.94
CA PRO A 312 -0.80 1.54 19.58
C PRO A 312 -0.74 3.07 19.51
N GLU A 313 -1.87 3.73 19.30
CA GLU A 313 -1.97 5.19 19.50
C GLU A 313 -2.19 5.51 20.99
N ASN A 314 -1.68 6.67 21.40
CA ASN A 314 -1.94 7.20 22.73
C ASN A 314 -3.44 7.45 22.92
N LYS A 315 -3.99 7.02 24.06
CA LYS A 315 -5.40 7.24 24.43
C LYS A 315 -5.44 8.00 25.76
N MET A 316 -6.11 9.15 25.76
CA MET A 316 -6.26 9.98 26.96
C MET A 316 -6.90 9.19 28.10
N GLY A 317 -6.36 9.32 29.32
CA GLY A 317 -6.83 8.60 30.51
C GLY A 317 -6.32 7.17 30.65
N TRP A 318 -5.57 6.68 29.66
CA TRP A 318 -4.95 5.34 29.62
C TRP A 318 -3.44 5.44 29.48
N ARG A 319 -2.70 4.65 30.25
CA ARG A 319 -1.28 4.38 30.04
C ARG A 319 -1.16 3.24 29.05
N VAL A 320 -0.40 3.47 27.98
CA VAL A 320 -0.13 2.47 26.95
C VAL A 320 1.29 1.96 27.14
N THR A 321 1.46 0.65 27.31
CA THR A 321 2.76 0.00 27.45
C THR A 321 2.92 -1.05 26.37
N ARG A 322 3.94 -0.88 25.53
CA ARG A 322 4.33 -1.88 24.54
C ARG A 322 5.30 -2.87 25.19
N ILE A 323 4.81 -4.06 25.51
CA ILE A 323 5.58 -5.11 26.20
C ILE A 323 6.54 -5.81 25.22
N SER A 324 6.10 -6.03 23.98
CA SER A 324 6.92 -6.57 22.90
C SER A 324 6.41 -6.07 21.54
N PRO A 325 7.10 -6.36 20.41
CA PRO A 325 6.59 -5.97 19.11
C PRO A 325 5.21 -6.51 18.76
N ALA A 326 4.76 -7.63 19.34
CA ALA A 326 3.43 -8.19 19.12
C ALA A 326 2.56 -8.21 20.39
N HIS A 327 2.87 -7.35 21.38
CA HIS A 327 2.12 -7.30 22.65
C HIS A 327 2.00 -5.87 23.18
N VAL A 328 0.76 -5.41 23.37
CA VAL A 328 0.43 -4.12 23.99
C VAL A 328 -0.50 -4.31 25.19
N LYS A 329 -0.26 -3.52 26.24
CA LYS A 329 -1.09 -3.38 27.43
C LYS A 329 -1.59 -1.94 27.59
N TYR A 330 -2.85 -1.80 27.97
CA TYR A 330 -3.50 -0.55 28.33
C TYR A 330 -3.89 -0.62 29.80
N GLU A 331 -3.51 0.38 30.59
CA GLU A 331 -3.83 0.49 32.01
C GLU A 331 -4.55 1.81 32.26
N GLN A 332 -5.73 1.74 32.86
CA GLN A 332 -6.51 2.93 33.16
C GLN A 332 -5.81 3.74 34.26
N CYS A 333 -5.62 5.03 34.01
CA CYS A 333 -4.96 5.93 34.97
C CYS A 333 -5.94 6.95 35.53
N ASN A 334 -6.68 7.65 34.65
CA ASN A 334 -7.56 8.76 35.00
C ASN A 334 -8.64 8.94 33.92
N SER A 335 -9.34 7.86 33.53
CA SER A 335 -10.42 7.93 32.55
C SER A 335 -11.77 7.63 33.19
N ASP A 336 -12.77 8.51 33.07
CA ASP A 336 -14.13 8.20 33.52
C ASP A 336 -14.85 7.19 32.60
N GLU A 337 -14.21 6.78 31.49
CA GLU A 337 -14.72 5.74 30.60
C GLU A 337 -14.69 4.36 31.27
N ASP A 338 -15.81 3.63 31.21
CA ASP A 338 -15.96 2.25 31.68
C ASP A 338 -15.48 1.21 30.64
N TYR A 339 -15.15 1.65 29.43
CA TYR A 339 -14.67 0.83 28.31
C TYR A 339 -13.35 1.37 27.74
N LEU A 340 -12.66 0.54 26.95
CA LEU A 340 -11.53 0.97 26.12
C LEU A 340 -11.96 1.01 24.67
N GLU A 341 -11.66 2.13 24.00
CA GLU A 341 -11.59 2.22 22.54
C GLU A 341 -10.31 2.98 22.16
N ALA A 342 -9.37 2.27 21.55
CA ALA A 342 -8.09 2.82 21.11
C ALA A 342 -7.81 2.52 19.64
N SER A 343 -7.15 3.43 18.94
CA SER A 343 -6.62 3.10 17.61
C SER A 343 -5.38 2.23 17.74
N ILE A 344 -5.20 1.32 16.79
CA ILE A 344 -4.04 0.44 16.72
C ILE A 344 -3.67 0.22 15.26
N THR A 345 -2.36 0.24 14.96
CA THR A 345 -1.81 -0.16 13.68
C THR A 345 -1.00 -1.43 13.84
N ILE A 346 -1.15 -2.36 12.89
CA ILE A 346 -0.44 -3.62 12.83
C ILE A 346 0.36 -3.62 11.53
N ARG A 347 1.68 -3.77 11.64
CA ARG A 347 2.57 -3.99 10.50
C ARG A 347 3.12 -5.40 10.57
N GLY A 348 3.11 -6.15 9.48
CA GLY A 348 3.66 -7.51 9.49
C GLY A 348 3.35 -8.30 8.23
N PRO A 349 3.85 -9.55 8.13
CA PRO A 349 3.61 -10.39 6.96
C PRO A 349 2.18 -10.94 6.92
N THR A 350 1.70 -11.34 5.74
CA THR A 350 0.39 -12.00 5.57
C THR A 350 0.46 -13.50 5.89
N HIS A 351 0.47 -13.86 7.17
CA HIS A 351 0.40 -15.25 7.63
C HIS A 351 -0.74 -15.44 8.62
N ILE A 352 -1.05 -16.71 8.90
CA ILE A 352 -1.97 -17.12 9.94
C ILE A 352 -1.42 -16.66 11.29
N VAL A 353 -2.27 -16.06 12.11
CA VAL A 353 -1.90 -15.62 13.46
C VAL A 353 -3.01 -15.93 14.46
N ASP A 354 -2.62 -16.11 15.71
CA ASP A 354 -3.57 -16.09 16.81
C ASP A 354 -3.59 -14.70 17.43
N ILE A 355 -4.78 -14.26 17.80
CA ILE A 355 -4.98 -13.04 18.57
C ILE A 355 -5.46 -13.42 19.96
N LEU A 356 -4.69 -12.99 20.95
CA LEU A 356 -4.99 -13.16 22.35
C LEU A 356 -5.47 -11.84 22.93
N PHE A 357 -6.62 -11.88 23.57
CA PHE A 357 -7.11 -10.77 24.38
C PHE A 357 -7.19 -11.16 25.84
N ASN A 358 -6.85 -10.23 26.70
CA ASN A 358 -7.09 -10.32 28.14
C ASN A 358 -7.50 -8.95 28.69
N GLY A 359 -8.19 -8.92 29.82
CA GLY A 359 -8.63 -7.67 30.43
C GLY A 359 -9.22 -7.88 31.81
N GLY A 360 -9.11 -6.84 32.63
CA GLY A 360 -9.50 -6.85 34.04
C GLY A 360 -10.47 -5.72 34.39
N LEU A 361 -11.54 -6.06 35.08
CA LEU A 361 -12.48 -5.12 35.70
C LEU A 361 -12.08 -4.85 37.17
N GLU A 362 -12.49 -3.70 37.70
CA GLU A 362 -12.18 -3.27 39.08
C GLU A 362 -12.73 -4.21 40.16
N ASN A 363 -13.99 -4.64 40.02
CA ASN A 363 -14.73 -5.35 41.08
C ASN A 363 -15.49 -6.58 40.59
N GLY A 364 -15.27 -7.03 39.35
CA GLY A 364 -16.18 -7.94 38.66
C GLY A 364 -15.62 -9.33 38.38
N SER A 365 -16.54 -10.30 38.21
CA SER A 365 -16.36 -11.53 37.44
C SER A 365 -17.08 -11.47 36.08
N ALA A 366 -17.57 -10.27 35.72
CA ALA A 366 -18.37 -10.08 34.51
C ALA A 366 -17.57 -10.38 33.25
N SER A 367 -18.33 -10.68 32.19
CA SER A 367 -17.75 -10.89 30.87
C SER A 367 -17.36 -9.58 30.22
N LEU A 368 -16.31 -9.63 29.41
CA LEU A 368 -15.87 -8.56 28.53
C LEU A 368 -16.13 -8.96 27.08
N PHE A 369 -16.72 -8.07 26.30
CA PHE A 369 -16.63 -8.13 24.84
C PHE A 369 -15.33 -7.49 24.38
N ARG A 370 -14.63 -8.19 23.49
CA ARG A 370 -13.29 -7.82 23.03
C ARG A 370 -13.32 -7.77 21.51
N TYR A 371 -12.92 -6.64 20.95
CA TYR A 371 -12.96 -6.40 19.51
C TYR A 371 -11.59 -5.95 19.03
N LEU A 372 -11.15 -6.55 17.93
CA LEU A 372 -10.15 -5.94 17.05
C LEU A 372 -10.78 -5.76 15.68
N LEU A 373 -10.94 -4.51 15.28
CA LEU A 373 -11.48 -4.10 14.00
C LEU A 373 -10.31 -3.58 13.17
N LEU A 374 -9.79 -4.41 12.27
CA LEU A 374 -8.73 -4.01 11.36
C LEU A 374 -9.33 -3.63 10.02
N SER A 375 -8.86 -2.51 9.51
CA SER A 375 -8.97 -2.16 8.11
C SER A 375 -7.56 -1.98 7.61
N SER A 376 -7.28 -2.27 6.36
CA SER A 376 -6.00 -1.84 5.79
C SER A 376 -5.89 -0.30 5.76
N HIS A 377 -6.98 0.41 6.06
CA HIS A 377 -7.39 1.58 5.29
C HIS A 377 -8.27 2.55 6.14
N GLY A 378 -8.29 2.39 7.48
CA GLY A 378 -8.93 3.29 8.46
C GLY A 378 -10.30 2.82 9.00
N PRO A 379 -10.76 3.32 10.16
CA PRO A 379 -11.92 2.77 10.87
C PRO A 379 -13.23 3.46 10.42
N LYS A 380 -13.85 2.98 9.32
CA LYS A 380 -15.30 3.16 9.15
C LYS A 380 -16.02 1.98 9.84
N PRO A 381 -17.13 2.20 10.57
CA PRO A 381 -17.80 1.17 11.38
C PRO A 381 -18.28 -0.06 10.59
N ASP A 382 -18.49 0.10 9.29
CA ASP A 382 -19.09 -0.85 8.36
C ASP A 382 -18.10 -1.47 7.36
N GLN A 383 -16.83 -1.04 7.35
CA GLN A 383 -15.81 -1.47 6.39
C GLN A 383 -14.53 -1.88 7.11
N PHE A 384 -14.49 -3.11 7.61
CA PHE A 384 -13.30 -3.76 8.17
C PHE A 384 -12.93 -4.94 7.29
N CYS A 385 -11.63 -5.15 7.07
CA CYS A 385 -11.16 -6.41 6.49
C CYS A 385 -11.30 -7.52 7.53
N THR A 386 -10.78 -7.31 8.74
CA THR A 386 -10.76 -8.35 9.77
C THR A 386 -11.44 -7.86 11.02
N ARG A 387 -12.51 -8.54 11.44
CA ARG A 387 -13.15 -8.33 12.74
C ARG A 387 -12.96 -9.55 13.62
N VAL A 388 -12.22 -9.39 14.71
CA VAL A 388 -11.98 -10.45 15.70
C VAL A 388 -12.81 -10.14 16.94
N ILE A 389 -13.62 -11.11 17.37
CA ILE A 389 -14.55 -10.94 18.50
C ILE A 389 -14.35 -12.08 19.49
N SER A 390 -14.23 -11.74 20.77
CA SER A 390 -14.33 -12.71 21.87
C SER A 390 -15.23 -12.17 22.99
N LYS A 391 -15.81 -13.11 23.76
CA LYS A 391 -16.54 -12.86 24.99
C LYS A 391 -16.08 -13.86 26.05
N LYS A 392 -15.35 -13.40 27.06
CA LYS A 392 -14.92 -14.22 28.21
C LYS A 392 -15.03 -13.43 29.51
N PRO A 393 -15.11 -14.11 30.67
CA PRO A 393 -14.97 -13.47 31.97
C PRO A 393 -13.68 -12.66 32.07
N THR A 394 -13.71 -11.60 32.86
CA THR A 394 -12.52 -10.82 33.25
C THR A 394 -11.41 -11.71 33.83
N GLY A 395 -10.16 -11.42 33.49
CA GLY A 395 -8.98 -12.20 33.87
C GLY A 395 -8.76 -13.49 33.07
N HIS A 396 -9.73 -13.95 32.28
CA HIS A 396 -9.56 -15.11 31.40
C HIS A 396 -9.06 -14.68 30.02
N GLU A 397 -7.96 -15.28 29.59
CA GLU A 397 -7.45 -15.17 28.22
C GLU A 397 -8.45 -15.76 27.22
N SER A 398 -8.57 -15.11 26.07
CA SER A 398 -9.27 -15.63 24.90
C SER A 398 -8.30 -15.71 23.74
N VAL A 399 -8.31 -16.82 23.02
CA VAL A 399 -7.49 -17.02 21.82
C VAL A 399 -8.41 -17.14 20.61
N VAL A 400 -8.23 -16.27 19.61
CA VAL A 400 -8.97 -16.33 18.36
C VAL A 400 -7.99 -16.56 17.21
N HIS A 401 -8.20 -17.66 16.48
CA HIS A 401 -7.38 -18.03 15.33
C HIS A 401 -7.85 -17.26 14.09
N VAL A 402 -6.94 -16.54 13.42
CA VAL A 402 -7.23 -15.78 12.21
C VAL A 402 -6.53 -16.42 11.02
N SER A 403 -7.31 -17.01 10.13
CA SER A 403 -6.83 -17.76 8.96
C SER A 403 -7.55 -17.33 7.68
N PRO A 404 -6.86 -17.23 6.52
CA PRO A 404 -5.42 -17.48 6.34
C PRO A 404 -4.49 -16.35 6.83
N SER A 405 -5.01 -15.16 7.13
CA SER A 405 -4.22 -14.03 7.68
C SER A 405 -5.09 -12.88 8.18
N LEU A 406 -4.48 -11.86 8.81
CA LEU A 406 -5.14 -10.60 9.18
C LEU A 406 -5.66 -9.77 7.99
N LYS A 407 -5.35 -10.11 6.73
CA LYS A 407 -5.93 -9.46 5.54
C LYS A 407 -7.31 -10.03 5.16
N THR A 408 -7.67 -11.17 5.73
CA THR A 408 -8.83 -11.95 5.30
C THR A 408 -10.13 -11.23 5.65
N TRP A 409 -10.97 -11.00 4.65
CA TRP A 409 -12.29 -10.43 4.87
C TRP A 409 -13.17 -11.37 5.69
N GLY A 410 -13.57 -10.95 6.90
CA GLY A 410 -14.52 -11.74 7.69
C GLY A 410 -14.57 -11.45 9.19
N ASP A 411 -15.45 -12.21 9.83
CA ASP A 411 -15.62 -12.27 11.27
C ASP A 411 -14.94 -13.51 11.83
N PHE A 412 -13.97 -13.29 12.73
CA PHE A 412 -13.26 -14.34 13.45
C PHE A 412 -13.74 -14.37 14.90
N LEU A 413 -14.25 -15.53 15.30
CA LEU A 413 -14.88 -15.74 16.60
C LEU A 413 -14.14 -16.85 17.32
N GLU A 414 -14.03 -16.75 18.64
CA GLU A 414 -13.65 -17.89 19.47
C GLU A 414 -14.67 -19.02 19.29
N SER A 415 -14.23 -20.27 19.23
CA SER A 415 -15.08 -21.44 18.93
C SER A 415 -16.33 -21.55 19.82
N GLU A 416 -16.25 -21.16 21.09
CA GLU A 416 -17.39 -21.12 22.03
C GLU A 416 -18.40 -19.98 21.74
N SER A 417 -17.99 -18.94 21.03
CA SER A 417 -18.83 -17.76 20.70
C SER A 417 -19.62 -17.90 19.39
N VAL A 418 -19.38 -18.96 18.61
CA VAL A 418 -20.18 -19.33 17.43
C VAL A 418 -21.63 -19.67 17.83
N ALA A 419 -21.82 -20.34 18.97
CA ALA A 419 -23.14 -20.66 19.52
C ALA A 419 -23.95 -19.40 19.91
N TYR A 420 -23.27 -18.32 20.33
CA TYR A 420 -23.91 -17.07 20.71
C TYR A 420 -24.34 -16.24 19.48
N LYS A 421 -23.60 -16.30 18.37
CA LYS A 421 -23.97 -15.64 17.11
C LYS A 421 -25.16 -16.34 16.43
N GLN A 422 -25.21 -17.68 16.46
CA GLN A 422 -26.40 -18.44 16.07
C GLN A 422 -27.62 -18.10 16.95
N GLY A 423 -27.43 -17.93 18.27
CA GLY A 423 -28.49 -17.47 19.18
C GLY A 423 -28.94 -16.02 18.92
N LEU A 424 -28.03 -15.12 18.54
CA LEU A 424 -28.35 -13.72 18.20
C LEU A 424 -29.06 -13.59 16.86
N GLU A 425 -28.68 -14.37 15.85
CA GLU A 425 -29.39 -14.45 14.57
C GLU A 425 -30.77 -15.09 14.73
N HIS A 426 -30.91 -16.16 15.52
CA HIS A 426 -32.24 -16.70 15.89
C HIS A 426 -33.09 -15.68 16.67
N SER A 427 -32.49 -14.86 17.55
CA SER A 427 -33.22 -13.80 18.26
C SER A 427 -33.63 -12.64 17.35
N LYS A 428 -32.86 -12.35 16.28
CA LYS A 428 -33.23 -11.37 15.25
C LYS A 428 -34.40 -11.88 14.40
N GLU A 429 -34.42 -13.16 14.05
CA GLU A 429 -35.57 -13.80 13.40
C GLU A 429 -36.82 -13.79 14.32
N HIS A 430 -36.65 -14.06 15.62
CA HIS A 430 -37.76 -14.01 16.58
C HIS A 430 -38.31 -12.58 16.79
N ARG A 431 -37.46 -11.56 16.75
CA ARG A 431 -37.88 -10.15 16.83
C ARG A 431 -38.61 -9.67 15.57
N ILE A 432 -38.27 -10.18 14.39
CA ILE A 432 -39.01 -9.87 13.14
C ILE A 432 -40.38 -10.58 13.15
N GLY A 433 -40.46 -11.79 13.71
CA GLY A 433 -41.73 -12.51 13.91
C GLY A 433 -42.70 -11.79 14.87
N GLU A 434 -42.21 -11.23 15.98
CA GLU A 434 -43.05 -10.48 16.93
C GLU A 434 -43.51 -9.12 16.39
N ILE A 435 -42.73 -8.47 15.52
CA ILE A 435 -43.11 -7.20 14.87
C ILE A 435 -44.19 -7.43 13.82
N LEU A 436 -44.20 -8.57 13.12
CA LEU A 436 -45.22 -8.92 12.12
C LEU A 436 -46.54 -9.44 12.74
N LEU A 437 -46.50 -10.03 13.94
CA LEU A 437 -47.71 -10.47 14.66
C LEU A 437 -48.44 -9.34 15.40
N ARG A 438 -47.79 -8.19 15.63
CA ARG A 438 -48.44 -6.98 16.17
C ARG A 438 -48.99 -6.03 15.10
N ALA A 439 -48.86 -6.40 13.82
CA ALA A 439 -49.35 -5.64 12.66
C ALA A 439 -50.60 -6.28 12.01
N ARG A 440 -51.33 -7.13 12.74
CA ARG A 440 -52.65 -7.66 12.34
C ARG A 440 -53.73 -7.34 13.37
#